data_AF-A0A3C1BXU6-F1
#
_entry.id   AF-A0A3C1BXU6-F1
#
_cell.length_a   1.000
_cell.length_b   1.000
_cell.length_c   1.000
_cell.angle_alpha   90.00
_cell.angle_beta   90.00
_cell.angle_gamma   90.00
#
_symmetry.space_group_name_H-M   'P 1'
#
loop_
_entity.id
_entity.type
_entity.pdbx_description
1 polymer ?
#
loop_
_entity_poly.entity_id
_entity_poly.type
_entity_poly.pdbx_seq_one_letter_code
_entity_poly.pdbx_strand_id
1 'polypeptide(L)'
;GIGSGINMKNAVNIGMFPDVDLKRFHYIGNSSLTGSYAMVMSNEAEAKCAEVASNMTYLELSTNPGYMDAFVAACFLPHTNRSLFPHSIQER
;
A
#
# COMPACT_ATOMS: atom_id res chain seq x y z
N GLY A 1 13.93 2.44 2.30
CA GLY A 1 12.79 1.78 1.63
C GLY A 1 13.18 1.40 0.22
N ILE A 2 12.39 0.53 -0.44
CA ILE A 2 12.56 -0.07 -1.78
C ILE A 2 12.82 0.91 -2.96
N GLY A 3 12.99 2.20 -2.65
CA GLY A 3 13.61 3.19 -3.52
C GLY A 3 12.70 3.66 -4.66
N SER A 4 13.14 4.71 -5.36
CA SER A 4 12.50 5.26 -6.57
C SER A 4 12.53 4.30 -7.77
N GLY A 5 12.81 3.02 -7.56
CA GLY A 5 13.01 1.99 -8.59
C GLY A 5 11.86 1.01 -8.74
N ILE A 6 10.74 1.19 -8.03
CA ILE A 6 9.58 0.31 -8.17
C ILE A 6 8.90 0.59 -9.52
N ASN A 7 8.96 -0.39 -10.42
CA ASN A 7 8.14 -0.37 -11.63
C ASN A 7 6.71 -0.78 -11.27
N MET A 8 5.81 0.20 -11.25
CA MET A 8 4.41 0.01 -10.84
C MET A 8 3.69 -1.04 -11.71
N LYS A 9 3.99 -1.11 -13.01
CA LYS A 9 3.41 -2.11 -13.92
C LYS A 9 3.84 -3.53 -13.53
N ASN A 10 5.11 -3.72 -13.21
CA ASN A 10 5.62 -5.02 -12.76
C ASN A 10 5.06 -5.40 -11.39
N ALA A 11 4.92 -4.42 -10.49
CA ALA A 11 4.38 -4.64 -9.15
C ALA A 11 2.89 -5.04 -9.19
N VAL A 12 2.08 -4.45 -10.07
CA VAL A 12 0.71 -4.91 -10.35
C VAL A 12 0.71 -6.32 -10.94
N ASN A 13 1.61 -6.61 -11.89
CA ASN A 13 1.69 -7.93 -12.53
C ASN A 13 2.04 -9.08 -11.57
N ILE A 14 2.78 -8.81 -10.50
CA ILE A 14 3.08 -9.82 -9.46
C ILE A 14 2.03 -9.83 -8.33
N GLY A 15 0.92 -9.08 -8.46
CA GLY A 15 -0.11 -9.04 -7.43
C GLY A 15 0.19 -8.17 -6.21
N MET A 16 1.27 -7.37 -6.23
CA MET A 16 1.67 -6.53 -5.09
C MET A 16 0.77 -5.29 -4.93
N PHE A 17 0.28 -4.74 -6.03
CA PHE A 17 -0.64 -3.60 -6.04
C PHE A 17 -1.89 -3.93 -6.84
N PRO A 18 -3.05 -3.31 -6.54
CA PRO A 18 -4.28 -3.54 -7.30
C PRO A 18 -4.14 -3.08 -8.75
N ASP A 19 -4.83 -3.76 -9.65
CA ASP A 19 -4.89 -3.41 -11.07
C ASP A 19 -5.80 -2.20 -11.31
N VAL A 20 -5.24 -1.01 -11.11
CA VAL A 20 -5.88 0.29 -11.38
C VAL A 20 -4.96 1.17 -12.24
N ASP A 21 -5.51 2.24 -12.82
CA ASP A 21 -4.75 3.17 -13.67
C ASP A 21 -3.47 3.64 -12.95
N LEU A 22 -2.32 3.45 -13.61
CA LEU A 22 -0.99 3.81 -13.12
C LEU A 22 -0.90 5.29 -12.71
N LYS A 23 -1.72 6.16 -13.30
CA LYS A 23 -1.80 7.59 -12.95
C LYS A 23 -2.26 7.84 -11.51
N ARG A 24 -2.92 6.88 -10.87
CA ARG A 24 -3.39 6.99 -9.48
C ARG A 24 -2.28 6.71 -8.46
N PHE A 25 -1.17 6.14 -8.89
CA PHE A 25 -0.06 5.84 -8.00
C PHE A 25 0.93 7.00 -7.97
N HIS A 26 1.16 7.51 -6.77
CA HIS A 26 2.13 8.58 -6.52
C HIS A 26 3.21 8.10 -5.56
N TYR A 27 4.45 8.14 -6.02
CA TYR A 27 5.60 7.84 -5.17
C TYR A 27 6.00 9.08 -4.38
N ILE A 28 5.85 9.02 -3.06
CA ILE A 28 6.15 10.12 -2.14
C ILE A 28 7.51 9.99 -1.43
N GLY A 29 8.29 8.96 -1.76
CA GLY A 29 9.59 8.72 -1.15
C GLY A 29 9.52 8.26 0.31
N ASN A 30 10.51 8.63 1.11
CA ASN A 30 10.54 8.32 2.54
C ASN A 30 9.71 9.33 3.33
N SER A 31 8.40 9.10 3.37
CA SER A 31 7.45 9.95 4.09
C SER A 31 7.73 10.03 5.59
N SER A 32 8.31 8.98 6.20
CA SER A 32 8.68 8.99 7.61
C SER A 32 9.74 10.04 7.90
N LEU A 33 10.81 10.09 7.11
CA LEU A 33 11.88 11.09 7.27
C LEU A 33 11.39 12.51 6.95
N THR A 34 10.64 12.67 5.86
CA THR A 34 10.06 13.97 5.49
C THR A 34 9.08 14.47 6.55
N GLY A 35 8.28 13.57 7.15
CA GLY A 35 7.38 13.88 8.24
C GLY A 35 8.11 14.32 9.50
N SER A 36 9.16 13.61 9.90
CA SER A 36 10.01 14.01 11.04
C SER A 36 10.63 15.39 10.83
N TYR A 37 11.10 15.68 9.61
CA TYR A 37 11.62 17.01 9.29
C TYR A 37 10.53 18.08 9.39
N ALA A 38 9.34 17.82 8.86
CA ALA A 38 8.21 18.76 8.95
C ALA A 38 7.80 19.04 10.39
N MET A 39 7.78 18.02 11.26
CA MET A 39 7.47 18.17 12.69
C MET A 39 8.53 19.00 13.43
N VAL A 40 9.82 18.83 13.11
CA VAL A 40 10.90 19.64 13.74
C VAL A 40 10.85 21.10 13.29
N MET A 41 10.41 21.36 12.05
CA MET A 41 10.40 22.68 11.45
C MET A 41 9.12 23.50 11.70
N SER A 42 8.02 22.87 12.14
CA SER A 42 6.72 23.53 12.33
C SER A 42 5.90 22.90 13.46
N ASN A 43 5.44 23.75 14.38
CA ASN A 43 4.56 23.34 15.48
C ASN A 43 3.14 22.99 14.97
N GLU A 44 2.71 23.58 13.86
CA GLU A 44 1.44 23.26 13.21
C GLU A 44 1.45 21.84 12.63
N ALA A 45 2.58 21.41 12.07
CA ALA A 45 2.77 20.05 11.57
C ALA A 45 2.71 19.02 12.72
N GLU A 46 3.29 19.35 13.88
CA GLU A 46 3.17 18.53 15.08
C GLU A 46 1.72 18.40 15.55
N ALA A 47 0.99 19.52 15.68
CA ALA A 47 -0.42 19.51 16.06
C ALA A 47 -1.27 18.69 15.08
N LYS A 48 -1.00 18.83 13.77
CA LYS A 48 -1.70 18.05 12.74
C LYS A 48 -1.40 16.56 12.83
N CYS A 49 -0.15 16.19 13.12
CA CYS A 49 0.23 14.79 13.33
C CYS A 49 -0.53 14.18 14.51
N ALA A 50 -0.65 14.91 15.63
CA ALA A 50 -1.41 14.47 16.80
C ALA A 50 -2.92 14.30 16.50
N GLU A 51 -3.52 15.22 15.74
CA GLU A 51 -4.92 15.12 15.29
C GLU A 51 -5.14 13.91 14.36
N VAL A 52 -4.20 13.63 13.45
CA VAL A 52 -4.30 12.46 12.57
C VAL A 52 -4.16 11.17 13.38
N ALA A 53 -3.23 11.14 14.33
CA ALA A 53 -3.01 9.98 15.20
C ALA A 53 -4.24 9.66 16.05
N SER A 54 -4.94 10.67 16.58
CA SER A 54 -6.16 10.45 17.37
C SER A 54 -7.35 9.96 16.53
N ASN A 55 -7.40 10.29 15.25
CA ASN A 55 -8.44 9.85 14.32
C ASN A 55 -8.16 8.49 13.65
N MET A 56 -6.96 7.92 13.84
CA MET A 56 -6.57 6.67 13.20
C MET A 56 -7.11 5.47 13.98
N THR A 57 -7.98 4.69 13.34
CA THR A 57 -8.52 3.45 13.94
C THR A 57 -7.66 2.27 13.53
N TYR A 58 -7.08 1.58 14.52
CA TYR A 58 -6.37 0.32 14.29
C TYR A 58 -7.36 -0.81 14.03
N LEU A 59 -7.16 -1.55 12.94
CA LEU A 59 -7.90 -2.76 12.62
C LEU A 59 -6.98 -3.97 12.75
N GLU A 60 -7.31 -4.86 13.68
CA GLU A 60 -6.58 -6.10 13.88
C GLU A 60 -6.95 -7.12 12.80
N LEU A 61 -6.02 -7.39 11.89
CA LEU A 61 -6.28 -8.27 10.75
C LEU A 61 -6.32 -9.75 11.14
N SER A 62 -5.66 -10.15 12.22
CA SER A 62 -5.65 -11.56 12.66
C SER A 62 -7.01 -12.06 13.16
N THR A 63 -7.87 -11.15 13.64
CA THR A 63 -9.22 -11.48 14.13
C THR A 63 -10.30 -11.28 13.07
N ASN A 64 -9.94 -10.70 11.91
CA ASN A 64 -10.91 -10.45 10.84
C ASN A 64 -11.23 -11.73 10.06
N PRO A 65 -12.49 -12.21 10.08
CA PRO A 65 -12.90 -13.36 9.29
C PRO A 65 -12.63 -13.11 7.79
N GLY A 66 -11.85 -13.97 7.16
CA GLY A 66 -11.51 -13.88 5.73
C GLY A 66 -10.16 -13.21 5.40
N TYR A 67 -9.42 -12.65 6.37
CA TYR A 67 -8.05 -12.17 6.10
C TYR A 67 -7.12 -13.33 5.71
N MET A 68 -7.19 -14.46 6.41
CA MET A 68 -6.39 -15.65 6.07
C MET A 68 -6.73 -16.19 4.68
N ASP A 69 -8.01 -16.20 4.30
CA ASP A 69 -8.44 -16.62 2.96
C ASP A 69 -7.91 -15.68 1.88
N ALA A 70 -7.98 -14.36 2.12
CA ALA A 70 -7.43 -13.34 1.22
C ALA A 70 -5.90 -13.45 1.10
N PHE A 71 -5.20 -13.71 2.21
CA PHE A 71 -3.75 -13.88 2.21
C PHE A 71 -3.32 -15.12 1.42
N VAL A 72 -3.97 -16.26 1.64
CA VAL A 72 -3.71 -17.49 0.87
C VAL A 72 -3.99 -17.27 -0.62
N ALA A 73 -5.06 -16.55 -0.95
CA ALA A 73 -5.39 -16.23 -2.34
C ALA A 73 -4.36 -15.30 -3.01
N ALA A 74 -3.71 -14.43 -2.23
CA ALA A 74 -2.64 -13.56 -2.69
C ALA A 74 -1.25 -14.25 -2.77
N CYS A 75 -1.10 -15.47 -2.24
CA CYS A 75 0.13 -16.25 -2.40
C CYS A 75 0.33 -16.81 -3.82
N PHE A 76 -0.70 -16.77 -4.67
CA PHE A 76 -0.61 -17.12 -6.09
C PHE A 76 -0.38 -15.86 -6.91
N LEU A 77 0.51 -15.92 -7.91
CA LEU A 77 0.79 -14.77 -8.78
C LEU A 77 -0.20 -14.74 -9.96
N PRO A 78 -0.81 -13.57 -10.29
CA PRO A 78 -0.93 -12.35 -9.49
C PRO A 78 -1.96 -12.47 -8.34
N HIS A 79 -2.92 -13.39 -8.44
CA HIS A 79 -3.88 -13.75 -7.39
C HIS A 79 -4.59 -15.05 -7.80
N THR A 80 -5.21 -15.77 -6.87
CA THR A 80 -6.12 -16.89 -7.21
C THR A 80 -7.33 -16.44 -8.02
N ASN A 81 -7.75 -15.17 -7.91
CA ASN A 81 -8.93 -14.64 -8.61
C ASN A 81 -8.51 -13.71 -9.75
N ARG A 82 -8.70 -14.18 -10.99
CA ARG A 82 -8.32 -13.48 -12.23
C ARG A 82 -9.16 -12.23 -12.48
N SER A 83 -10.37 -12.14 -11.93
CA SER A 83 -11.23 -10.97 -12.14
C SER A 83 -10.69 -9.71 -11.48
N LEU A 84 -9.79 -9.85 -10.50
CA LEU A 84 -9.15 -8.73 -9.78
C LEU A 84 -7.97 -8.12 -10.55
N PHE A 85 -7.42 -8.85 -11.52
CA PHE A 85 -6.24 -8.46 -12.30
C PHE A 85 -6.46 -8.68 -13.80
N PRO A 86 -7.42 -7.95 -14.42
CA PRO A 86 -7.76 -8.12 -15.83
C PRO A 86 -6.59 -7.82 -16.80
N HIS A 87 -5.60 -7.01 -16.41
CA HIS A 87 -4.47 -6.63 -17.26
C HIS A 87 -3.19 -7.46 -17.01
N SER A 88 -3.20 -8.39 -16.06
CA SER A 88 -2.01 -9.17 -15.68
C SER A 88 -1.90 -10.50 -16.41
N ILE A 89 -0.68 -10.85 -16.83
CA ILE A 89 -0.37 -12.11 -17.52
C ILE A 89 -0.08 -13.16 -16.44
N GLN A 90 -1.00 -14.10 -16.25
CA GLN A 90 -0.80 -15.24 -15.36
C GLN A 90 -0.13 -16.37 -16.17
N GLU A 91 1.03 -16.86 -15.70
CA GLU A 91 1.60 -18.09 -16.25
C GLU A 91 0.62 -19.26 -16.00
N ARG A 92 0.47 -20.10 -17.02
CA ARG A 92 -0.47 -21.22 -17.07
C ARG A 92 -0.09 -22.35 -16.12
#